data_AF-A0A498P7E7-F1
#
_entry.id   AF-A0A498P7E7-F1
#
_cell.length_a   1.000
_cell.length_b   1.000
_cell.length_c   1.000
_cell.angle_alpha   90.00
_cell.angle_beta   90.00
_cell.angle_gamma   90.00
#
_symmetry.space_group_name_H-M   'P 1'
#
loop_
_entity.id
_entity.type
_entity.pdbx_description
1 polymer ?
#
loop_
_entity_poly.entity_id
_entity_poly.type
_entity_poly.pdbx_seq_one_letter_code
_entity_poly.pdbx_strand_id
1 'polypeptide(L)' 'MVVGGAGGTNITTSVAQVILNYLFFGYDLQKAVEEPRVQITINETNVEKCLEKCIYSYNHYCYSLYCYCIL' A
#
# COMPACT_ATOMS: atom_id res chain seq x y z
N MET A 1 18.06 9.60 1.73
CA MET A 1 16.69 9.41 2.25
C MET A 1 16.80 9.23 3.76
N VAL A 2 16.04 10.00 4.55
CA VAL A 2 15.90 9.80 6.00
C VAL A 2 14.42 9.58 6.27
N VAL A 3 14.07 8.42 6.82
CA VAL A 3 12.67 8.02 7.08
C VAL A 3 12.53 7.56 8.51
N GLY A 4 11.43 7.97 9.14
CA GLY A 4 11.09 7.63 10.52
C GLY A 4 9.62 7.96 10.77
N GLY A 5 9.03 7.31 11.78
CA GLY A 5 7.63 7.49 12.12
C GLY A 5 7.33 7.09 13.56
N ALA A 6 6.15 7.46 14.04
CA ALA A 6 5.63 7.03 15.33
C ALA A 6 4.73 5.80 15.15
N GLY A 7 4.67 4.90 16.15
CA GLY A 7 3.82 3.70 16.06
C GLY A 7 4.30 2.46 16.83
N GLY A 8 5.32 2.57 17.69
CA GLY A 8 5.82 1.44 18.47
C GLY A 8 6.30 0.28 17.60
N THR A 9 5.72 -0.90 17.79
CA THR A 9 6.04 -2.12 17.03
C THR A 9 5.79 -1.98 15.52
N ASN A 10 4.92 -1.05 15.11
CA ASN A 10 4.56 -0.84 13.71
C ASN A 10 5.53 0.09 12.94
N ILE A 11 6.57 0.61 13.61
CA ILE A 11 7.56 1.50 12.97
C ILE A 11 8.35 0.75 11.89
N THR A 12 8.78 -0.47 12.17
CA THR A 12 9.64 -1.24 11.26
C THR A 12 8.93 -1.61 9.96
N THR A 13 7.70 -2.09 10.04
CA THR A 13 6.86 -2.45 8.88
C THR A 13 6.50 -1.22 8.05
N SER A 14 6.14 -0.11 8.71
CA SER A 14 5.82 1.15 8.03
C SER A 14 7.01 1.73 7.28
N VAL A 15 8.20 1.76 7.90
CA VAL A 15 9.41 2.27 7.26
C VAL A 15 9.86 1.37 6.11
N ALA A 16 9.76 0.05 6.28
CA ALA A 16 10.08 -0.91 5.21
C ALA A 16 9.20 -0.69 3.96
N GLN A 17 7.88 -0.49 4.13
CA GLN A 17 6.99 -0.20 2.99
C GLN A 17 7.37 1.08 2.25
N VAL A 18 7.71 2.17 2.95
CA VAL A 18 8.13 3.42 2.31
C VAL A 18 9.42 3.22 1.49
N ILE A 19 10.38 2.45 2.02
CA ILE A 19 11.62 2.12 1.32
C ILE A 19 11.32 1.28 0.07
N LEU A 20 10.45 0.27 0.17
CA LEU A 20 10.04 -0.57 -0.95
C LEU A 20 9.33 0.25 -2.04
N ASN A 21 8.43 1.15 -1.64
CA ASN A 21 7.71 2.06 -2.53
C ASN A 21 8.64 2.99 -3.31
N TYR A 22 9.66 3.52 -2.64
CA TYR A 22 10.63 4.38 -3.28
C TYR A 22 11.56 3.62 -4.23
N LEU A 23 12.13 2.49 -3.79
CA LEU A 23 13.16 1.77 -4.53
C LEU A 23 12.62 0.93 -5.70
N PHE A 24 11.50 0.24 -5.51
CA PHE A 24 11.01 -0.74 -6.49
C PHE A 24 9.88 -0.20 -7.37
N PHE A 25 9.04 0.68 -6.84
CA PHE A 25 7.94 1.27 -7.61
C PHE A 25 8.27 2.66 -8.18
N GLY A 26 9.46 3.19 -7.87
CA GLY A 26 9.95 4.47 -8.39
C GLY A 26 9.09 5.66 -7.96
N TYR A 27 8.39 5.55 -6.83
CA TYR A 27 7.52 6.61 -6.33
C TYR A 27 8.36 7.78 -5.78
N ASP A 28 7.82 9.00 -5.88
CA ASP A 28 8.37 10.12 -5.13
C ASP A 28 8.22 9.86 -3.62
N LEU A 29 9.09 10.45 -2.81
CA LEU A 29 9.12 10.27 -1.36
C LEU A 29 7.77 10.62 -0.71
N GLN A 30 7.12 11.69 -1.16
CA GLN A 30 5.81 12.09 -0.63
C GLN A 30 4.75 11.03 -0.94
N LYS A 31 4.70 10.58 -2.19
CA LYS A 31 3.78 9.51 -2.61
C LYS A 31 4.05 8.20 -1.89
N ALA A 32 5.32 7.83 -1.70
CA ALA A 32 5.71 6.61 -1.00
C ALA A 32 5.26 6.59 0.48
N VAL A 33 5.15 7.77 1.11
CA VAL A 33 4.66 7.95 2.48
C VAL A 33 3.14 7.97 2.56
N GLU A 34 2.46 8.55 1.57
CA GLU A 34 0.99 8.64 1.48
C GLU A 34 0.32 7.34 1.04
N GLU A 35 1.05 6.46 0.36
CA GLU A 35 0.52 5.18 -0.07
C GLU A 35 0.02 4.36 1.12
N PRO A 36 -1.20 3.77 1.03
CA PRO A 36 -1.78 3.04 2.14
C PRO A 36 -0.93 1.87 2.60
N ARG A 37 -0.87 1.70 3.93
CA ARG A 37 0.02 0.74 4.58
C ARG A 37 -0.70 -0.51 5.06
N VAL A 38 0.07 -1.59 5.21
CA VAL A 38 -0.39 -2.87 5.73
C VAL A 38 0.55 -3.29 6.85
N GLN A 39 -0.01 -3.49 8.04
CA GLN A 39 0.74 -3.88 9.22
C GLN A 39 0.32 -5.29 9.63
N ILE A 40 1.26 -6.22 9.52
CA ILE A 40 1.05 -7.63 9.88
C ILE A 40 1.68 -7.85 11.25
N THR A 41 0.88 -8.22 12.24
CA THR A 41 1.36 -8.79 13.49
C THR A 41 1.09 -10.30 13.50
N ILE A 42 1.46 -10.99 14.58
CA ILE A 42 1.44 -12.46 14.65
C ILE A 42 0.03 -13.03 14.37
N ASN A 43 -1.03 -12.33 14.78
CA ASN A 43 -2.42 -12.81 14.68
C ASN A 43 -3.39 -11.86 13.95
N GLU A 44 -2.98 -10.63 13.64
CA GLU A 44 -3.87 -9.65 12.99
C GLU A 44 -3.16 -8.92 11.85
N THR A 45 -3.92 -8.66 10.79
CA THR A 45 -3.54 -7.79 9.69
C THR A 45 -4.32 -6.49 9.81
N ASN A 46 -3.64 -5.42 10.19
CA ASN A 46 -4.22 -4.08 10.18
C ASN A 46 -3.95 -3.43 8.81
N VAL A 47 -5.02 -2.99 8.17
CA VAL A 47 -4.97 -2.38 6.83
C VAL A 47 -5.57 -1.00 6.94
N GLU A 48 -4.92 0.00 6.33
CA GLU A 48 -5.48 1.33 6.27
C GLU A 48 -6.71 1.37 5.34
N LYS A 49 -7.77 2.07 5.76
CA LYS A 49 -9.07 2.15 5.05
C LYS A 49 -8.96 2.59 3.58
N CYS A 50 -7.90 3.30 3.22
CA CYS A 50 -7.67 3.74 1.84
C CYS A 50 -7.30 2.56 0.93
N LEU A 51 -6.60 1.53 1.45
CA LEU A 51 -6.20 0.35 0.71
C LEU A 51 -7.41 -0.49 0.25
N GLU A 52 -8.39 -0.68 1.13
CA GLU A 52 -9.60 -1.43 0.81
C GLU A 52 -10.35 -0.80 -0.36
N LYS A 53 -10.56 0.53 -0.33
CA LYS A 53 -11.21 1.28 -1.43
C LYS A 53 -10.43 1.17 -2.74
N CYS A 54 -9.10 1.23 -2.68
CA CYS A 54 -8.25 1.03 -3.84
C CYS A 54 -8.41 -0.39 -4.40
N ILE A 55 -8.42 -1.45 -3.58
CA ILE A 55 -8.64 -2.82 -4.07
C ILE A 55 -10.03 -2.98 -4.69
N TYR A 56 -11.09 -2.41 -4.10
CA TYR A 56 -12.44 -2.46 -4.70
C TYR A 56 -12.50 -1.68 -6.02
N SER A 57 -11.89 -0.49 -6.11
CA SER A 57 -11.82 0.25 -7.37
C SER A 57 -10.98 -0.49 -8.40
N TYR A 58 -9.77 -0.94 -8.06
CA TYR A 58 -8.92 -1.69 -8.99
C TYR A 58 -9.58 -2.97 -9.44
N ASN A 59 -10.15 -3.79 -8.55
CA ASN A 59 -10.91 -4.97 -8.97
C ASN A 59 -12.11 -4.58 -9.84
N HIS A 60 -12.86 -3.53 -9.52
CA HIS A 60 -13.99 -3.09 -10.35
C HIS A 60 -13.56 -2.59 -11.75
N TYR A 61 -12.49 -1.79 -11.82
CA TYR A 61 -11.88 -1.35 -13.09
C TYR A 61 -11.24 -2.52 -13.85
N CYS A 62 -10.67 -3.51 -13.15
CA CYS A 62 -10.07 -4.70 -13.73
C CYS A 62 -11.13 -5.70 -14.20
N TYR A 63 -12.24 -5.92 -13.47
CA TYR A 63 -13.41 -6.69 -13.93
C TYR A 63 -14.06 -6.02 -15.14
N SER A 64 -14.13 -4.68 -15.17
CA SER A 64 -14.58 -3.95 -16.36
C SER A 64 -13.63 -4.14 -17.55
N LEU A 65 -12.30 -4.05 -17.36
CA LEU A 65 -11.31 -4.29 -18.41
C LEU A 65 -11.24 -5.76 -18.88
N TYR A 66 -11.39 -6.73 -17.97
CA TYR A 66 -11.43 -8.16 -18.29
C TYR A 66 -12.74 -8.56 -18.99
N CYS A 67 -13.82 -7.80 -18.82
CA CYS A 67 -15.06 -7.99 -19.58
C CYS A 67 -14.95 -7.42 -21.01
N TYR A 68 -14.21 -6.32 -21.21
CA TYR A 68 -14.01 -5.70 -22.52
C TYR A 68 -12.92 -6.34 -23.40
N CYS A 69 -12.20 -7.36 -22.91
CA CYS A 69 -11.14 -8.04 -23.67
C CYS A 69 -11.54 -9.43 -24.20
N ILE A 70 -12.80 -9.87 -24.00
CA ILE A 70 -13.30 -11.21 -24.38
C ILE A 70 -14.48 -11.19 -25.37
N LEU A 71 -14.88 -10.03 -25.89
CA LEU A 71 -15.93 -9.89 -26.92
C LEU A 71 -15.46 -9.10 -28.13
#